data_AF-A0A2S1JTA0-F1
#
_entry.id   AF-A0A2S1JTA0-F1
#
_cell.length_a   1.000
_cell.length_b   1.000
_cell.length_c   1.000
_cell.angle_alpha   90.00
_cell.angle_beta   90.00
_cell.angle_gamma   90.00
#
_symmetry.space_group_name_H-M   'P 1'
#
loop_
_entity.id
_entity.type
_entity.pdbx_description
1 polymer ?
#
loop_
_entity_poly.entity_id
_entity_poly.type
_entity_poly.pdbx_seq_one_letter_code
_entity_poly.pdbx_strand_id
1 'polypeptide(L)'
;MNLNVLSFTRDDAVGHAKLNKRANQVYMKRFDVDVVLRKGKLDNPQIDKVRYREDHRPMMVKNNRAGEERPKRNDIVTYRMPGSSEPYILAKSGGVSLFDGISSKVPFREGKDAWWIITKDARLEPGLIIAKDMFPDAEGNTHYSIEAEIDMPVSEYFEKLAALKKYMRVK
;
A
#
# COMPACT_ATOMS: atom_id res chain seq x y z
N MET A 1 -33.27 13.53 -4.38
CA MET A 1 -33.27 12.26 -3.61
C MET A 1 -31.93 11.57 -3.87
N ASN A 2 -31.27 11.18 -2.79
CA ASN A 2 -29.84 10.86 -2.71
C ASN A 2 -29.44 9.70 -3.60
N LEU A 3 -28.40 9.91 -4.41
CA LEU A 3 -27.60 8.83 -4.99
C LEU A 3 -27.19 7.92 -3.83
N ASN A 4 -27.46 6.62 -3.98
CA ASN A 4 -26.87 5.56 -3.18
C ASN A 4 -25.34 5.71 -3.20
N VAL A 5 -24.78 6.51 -2.30
CA VAL A 5 -23.34 6.59 -2.09
C VAL A 5 -22.99 5.32 -1.34
N LEU A 6 -22.85 4.23 -2.11
CA LEU A 6 -22.21 3.01 -1.65
C LEU A 6 -20.85 3.44 -1.11
N SER A 7 -20.76 3.55 0.20
CA SER A 7 -19.53 3.91 0.90
C SER A 7 -19.44 3.04 2.14
N PHE A 8 -18.30 2.38 2.32
CA PHE A 8 -18.06 1.62 3.54
C PHE A 8 -18.21 2.54 4.75
N THR A 9 -18.96 2.10 5.75
CA THR A 9 -18.82 2.66 7.10
C THR A 9 -17.48 2.23 7.68
N ARG A 10 -17.09 2.86 8.78
CA ARG A 10 -15.87 2.45 9.49
C ARG A 10 -15.94 0.99 9.94
N ASP A 11 -17.11 0.54 10.39
CA ASP A 11 -17.30 -0.84 10.88
C ASP A 11 -17.20 -1.86 9.74
N ASP A 12 -17.75 -1.54 8.56
CA ASP A 12 -17.59 -2.36 7.35
C ASP A 12 -16.12 -2.49 6.97
N ALA A 13 -15.38 -1.38 7.00
CA ALA A 13 -13.96 -1.37 6.70
C ALA A 13 -13.14 -2.20 7.70
N VAL A 14 -13.46 -2.11 9.00
CA VAL A 14 -12.83 -2.94 10.04
C VAL A 14 -13.12 -4.42 9.80
N GLY A 15 -14.37 -4.77 9.49
CA GLY A 15 -14.75 -6.14 9.13
C GLY A 15 -13.95 -6.64 7.92
N HIS A 16 -13.84 -5.82 6.88
CA HIS A 16 -13.08 -6.16 5.68
C HIS A 16 -11.59 -6.31 5.92
N ALA A 17 -10.99 -5.44 6.74
CA ALA A 17 -9.57 -5.51 7.11
C ALA A 17 -9.26 -6.78 7.91
N LYS A 18 -10.14 -7.19 8.83
CA LYS A 18 -9.98 -8.44 9.61
C LYS A 18 -9.92 -9.67 8.73
N LEU A 19 -10.77 -9.74 7.69
CA LEU A 19 -10.79 -10.88 6.74
C LEU A 19 -9.52 -10.99 5.90
N ASN A 20 -8.80 -9.88 5.71
CA ASN A 20 -7.60 -9.81 4.88
C ASN A 20 -6.32 -9.58 5.70
N LYS A 21 -6.41 -9.62 7.04
CA LYS A 21 -5.31 -9.29 7.93
C LYS A 21 -4.19 -10.32 7.76
N ARG A 22 -2.98 -9.83 7.54
CA ARG A 22 -1.78 -10.68 7.59
C ARG A 22 -1.48 -11.00 9.05
N ALA A 23 -1.38 -12.29 9.38
CA ALA A 23 -1.31 -12.74 10.77
C ALA A 23 0.03 -12.43 11.46
N ASN A 24 1.11 -12.19 10.72
CA ASN A 24 2.49 -12.18 11.26
C ASN A 24 3.26 -10.93 10.81
N GLN A 25 2.91 -9.78 11.38
CA GLN A 25 3.58 -8.50 11.11
C GLN A 25 4.07 -7.82 12.38
N VAL A 26 5.26 -7.20 12.30
CA VAL A 26 5.81 -6.33 13.34
C VAL A 26 5.72 -4.89 12.86
N TYR A 27 5.25 -4.01 13.73
CA TYR A 27 5.15 -2.58 13.43
C TYR A 27 6.37 -1.81 13.92
N MET A 28 6.93 -0.97 13.06
CA MET A 28 8.21 -0.28 13.26
C MET A 28 8.09 1.21 12.89
N LYS A 29 8.91 2.04 13.54
CA LYS A 29 8.98 3.50 13.28
C LYS A 29 10.12 3.91 12.34
N ARG A 30 11.04 2.99 12.08
CA ARG A 30 12.18 3.16 11.18
C ARG A 30 12.44 1.86 10.47
N PHE A 31 12.95 1.95 9.25
CA PHE A 31 13.42 0.79 8.52
C PHE A 31 14.70 0.25 9.18
N ASP A 32 14.82 -1.06 9.24
CA ASP A 32 16.02 -1.76 9.70
C ASP A 32 17.02 -2.05 8.57
N VAL A 33 16.55 -2.01 7.33
CA VAL A 33 17.33 -2.20 6.10
C VAL A 33 16.90 -1.21 5.02
N ASP A 34 17.72 -1.06 3.98
CA ASP A 34 17.28 -0.39 2.77
C ASP A 34 16.22 -1.24 2.08
N VAL A 35 15.15 -0.59 1.61
CA VAL A 35 14.02 -1.29 0.99
C VAL A 35 13.74 -0.76 -0.41
N VAL A 36 13.29 -1.66 -1.27
CA VAL A 36 13.03 -1.47 -2.68
C VAL A 36 11.54 -1.30 -2.93
N LEU A 37 11.18 -0.19 -3.56
CA LEU A 37 9.88 0.08 -4.17
C LEU A 37 9.92 -0.30 -5.65
N ARG A 38 8.97 -1.15 -6.04
CA ARG A 38 8.92 -1.83 -7.33
C ARG A 38 8.07 -1.12 -8.41
N LYS A 39 7.44 0.01 -8.10
CA LYS A 39 6.40 0.62 -8.97
C LYS A 39 6.83 1.88 -9.74
N GLY A 40 8.12 2.22 -9.76
CA GLY A 40 8.58 3.43 -10.41
C GLY A 40 8.79 3.32 -11.93
N LYS A 41 8.62 4.46 -12.60
CA LYS A 41 9.35 4.78 -13.83
C LYS A 41 10.68 5.44 -13.46
N LEU A 42 11.60 5.55 -14.41
CA LEU A 42 12.89 6.21 -14.22
C LEU A 42 12.78 7.62 -13.64
N ASP A 43 11.73 8.35 -14.02
CA ASP A 43 11.45 9.73 -13.64
C ASP A 43 10.40 9.87 -12.51
N ASN A 44 9.81 8.77 -12.06
CA ASN A 44 8.71 8.82 -11.09
C ASN A 44 8.62 7.54 -10.26
N PRO A 45 8.88 7.59 -8.94
CA PRO A 45 8.81 6.41 -8.07
C PRO A 45 7.42 5.79 -7.92
N GLN A 46 6.35 6.54 -8.19
CA GLN A 46 4.94 6.13 -8.02
C GLN A 46 4.62 5.56 -6.62
N ILE A 47 5.30 6.06 -5.59
CA ILE A 47 5.07 5.66 -4.18
C ILE A 47 3.65 5.99 -3.70
N ASP A 48 3.03 6.98 -4.31
CA ASP A 48 1.65 7.43 -4.12
C ASP A 48 0.62 6.56 -4.87
N LYS A 49 1.03 5.57 -5.67
CA LYS A 49 0.08 4.69 -6.39
C LYS A 49 -0.36 3.51 -5.55
N VAL A 50 -1.13 3.82 -4.51
CA VAL A 50 -1.81 2.85 -3.64
C VAL A 50 -3.23 2.63 -4.14
N ARG A 51 -3.65 1.36 -4.25
CA ARG A 51 -5.03 1.02 -4.60
C ARG A 51 -5.88 0.93 -3.35
N TYR A 52 -6.97 1.67 -3.34
CA TYR A 52 -7.93 1.68 -2.25
C TYR A 52 -9.35 1.43 -2.76
N ARG A 53 -10.28 1.22 -1.84
CA ARG A 53 -11.66 0.83 -2.15
C ARG A 53 -12.64 1.57 -1.27
N GLU A 54 -13.56 2.28 -1.91
CA GLU A 54 -14.58 3.05 -1.21
C GLU A 54 -15.93 2.33 -1.09
N ASP A 55 -16.19 1.18 -1.73
CA ASP A 55 -17.53 0.56 -1.73
C ASP A 55 -17.58 -0.99 -1.86
N HIS A 56 -18.77 -1.60 -1.69
CA HIS A 56 -18.99 -3.07 -1.67
C HIS A 56 -18.86 -3.80 -3.02
N ARG A 57 -18.64 -3.11 -4.15
CA ARG A 57 -18.50 -3.75 -5.46
C ARG A 57 -17.11 -4.38 -5.63
N PRO A 58 -16.99 -5.59 -6.19
CA PRO A 58 -15.70 -6.21 -6.41
C PRO A 58 -14.98 -5.53 -7.58
N MET A 59 -13.74 -5.10 -7.38
CA MET A 59 -12.86 -4.79 -8.51
C MET A 59 -12.43 -6.11 -9.14
N MET A 60 -12.83 -6.39 -10.37
CA MET A 60 -12.46 -7.64 -11.03
C MET A 60 -11.12 -7.49 -11.78
N VAL A 61 -10.30 -8.55 -11.76
CA VAL A 61 -9.13 -8.68 -12.62
C VAL A 61 -9.20 -10.00 -13.37
N LYS A 62 -9.00 -9.94 -14.69
CA LYS A 62 -8.94 -11.12 -15.53
C LYS A 62 -7.55 -11.74 -15.45
N ASN A 63 -7.47 -13.03 -15.17
CA ASN A 63 -6.24 -13.80 -15.30
C ASN A 63 -5.98 -14.03 -16.80
N ASN A 64 -4.94 -13.38 -17.36
CA ASN A 64 -4.63 -13.49 -18.78
C ASN A 64 -4.28 -14.92 -19.25
N ARG A 65 -3.91 -15.84 -18.34
CA ARG A 65 -3.60 -17.25 -18.68
C ARG A 65 -4.82 -18.18 -18.59
N ALA A 66 -5.68 -17.98 -17.60
CA ALA A 66 -6.81 -18.87 -17.33
C ALA A 66 -8.16 -18.33 -17.85
N GLY A 67 -8.23 -17.05 -18.23
CA GLY A 67 -9.48 -16.39 -18.63
C GLY A 67 -10.42 -16.06 -17.48
N GLU A 68 -10.16 -16.58 -16.29
CA GLU A 68 -11.00 -16.41 -15.10
C GLU A 68 -10.93 -14.98 -14.54
N GLU A 69 -12.10 -14.45 -14.19
CA GLU A 69 -12.20 -13.22 -13.43
C GLU A 69 -12.13 -13.52 -11.94
N ARG A 70 -11.28 -12.80 -11.23
CA ARG A 70 -11.20 -12.88 -9.77
C ARG A 70 -11.29 -11.49 -9.14
N PRO A 71 -11.82 -11.38 -7.91
CA PRO A 71 -11.73 -10.13 -7.15
C PRO A 71 -10.25 -9.74 -6.94
N LYS A 72 -9.93 -8.50 -7.30
CA LYS A 72 -8.64 -7.87 -7.07
C LYS A 72 -8.57 -7.46 -5.60
N ARG A 73 -7.50 -7.86 -4.92
CA ARG A 73 -7.22 -7.41 -3.55
C ARG A 73 -6.82 -5.93 -3.55
N ASN A 74 -7.33 -5.18 -2.57
CA ASN A 74 -6.94 -3.79 -2.32
C ASN A 74 -5.60 -3.74 -1.60
N ASP A 75 -4.87 -2.64 -1.80
CA ASP A 75 -3.62 -2.41 -1.06
C ASP A 75 -3.92 -1.80 0.31
N ILE A 76 -4.95 -0.95 0.42
CA ILE A 76 -5.48 -0.37 1.67
C ILE A 76 -7.02 -0.42 1.70
N VAL A 77 -7.60 -0.37 2.90
CA VAL A 77 -9.05 -0.26 3.09
C VAL A 77 -9.42 1.19 3.41
N THR A 78 -10.42 1.73 2.73
CA THR A 78 -10.95 3.08 2.97
C THR A 78 -12.43 3.02 3.36
N TYR A 79 -12.90 4.07 4.04
CA TYR A 79 -14.28 4.24 4.45
C TYR A 79 -14.66 5.72 4.40
N ARG A 80 -15.95 6.05 4.52
CA ARG A 80 -16.41 7.44 4.55
C ARG A 80 -16.92 7.79 5.95
N MET A 81 -16.36 8.84 6.54
CA MET A 81 -16.88 9.38 7.80
C MET A 81 -18.22 10.12 7.54
N PRO A 82 -19.19 10.04 8.47
CA PRO A 82 -20.40 10.86 8.39
C PRO A 82 -20.05 12.35 8.27
N GLY A 83 -20.62 13.02 7.28
CA GLY A 83 -20.36 14.45 7.02
C GLY A 83 -19.03 14.75 6.31
N SER A 84 -18.18 13.76 6.02
CA SER A 84 -16.97 13.96 5.23
C SER A 84 -17.24 13.87 3.73
N SER A 85 -16.70 14.84 2.98
CA SER A 85 -16.65 14.80 1.51
C SER A 85 -15.56 13.85 0.98
N GLU A 86 -14.57 13.52 1.80
CA GLU A 86 -13.42 12.69 1.42
C GLU A 86 -13.42 11.32 2.13
N PRO A 87 -13.01 10.23 1.45
CA PRO A 87 -12.69 8.96 2.10
C PRO A 87 -11.52 9.07 3.08
N TYR A 88 -11.56 8.21 4.09
CA TYR A 88 -10.52 8.00 5.09
C TYR A 88 -9.90 6.62 4.90
N ILE A 89 -8.60 6.52 5.13
CA ILE A 89 -7.87 5.26 5.20
C ILE A 89 -8.06 4.70 6.60
N LEU A 90 -8.41 3.41 6.68
CA LEU A 90 -8.41 2.69 7.93
C LEU A 90 -6.96 2.36 8.34
N ALA A 91 -6.59 2.73 9.56
CA ALA A 91 -5.29 2.45 10.13
C ALA A 91 -4.94 0.96 10.03
N LYS A 92 -3.67 0.68 9.68
CA LYS A 92 -3.10 -0.68 9.69
C LYS A 92 -3.88 -1.68 8.83
N SER A 93 -4.51 -1.19 7.76
CA SER A 93 -5.33 -1.98 6.83
C SER A 93 -4.58 -2.44 5.58
N GLY A 94 -3.26 -2.23 5.55
CA GLY A 94 -2.39 -2.42 4.39
C GLY A 94 -1.68 -1.11 4.03
N GLY A 95 -1.00 -1.10 2.88
CA GLY A 95 -0.17 0.04 2.51
C GLY A 95 0.67 -0.12 1.24
N VAL A 96 1.67 0.74 1.11
CA VAL A 96 2.64 0.69 0.01
C VAL A 96 3.59 -0.48 0.26
N SER A 97 3.52 -1.51 -0.60
CA SER A 97 4.41 -2.67 -0.53
C SER A 97 5.85 -2.36 -0.95
N LEU A 98 6.79 -2.82 -0.13
CA LEU A 98 8.25 -2.67 -0.25
C LEU A 98 8.92 -4.02 0.08
N PHE A 99 10.18 -4.17 -0.30
CA PHE A 99 10.95 -5.41 -0.11
C PHE A 99 12.41 -5.11 0.21
N ASP A 100 13.10 -5.90 1.02
CA ASP A 100 14.55 -5.73 1.25
C ASP A 100 15.43 -6.21 0.09
N GLY A 101 14.84 -6.81 -0.94
CA GLY A 101 15.53 -7.25 -2.14
C GLY A 101 14.69 -7.12 -3.41
N ILE A 102 15.38 -7.23 -4.54
CA ILE A 102 14.73 -7.28 -5.85
C ILE A 102 14.33 -8.72 -6.11
N SER A 103 13.03 -8.95 -6.24
CA SER A 103 12.52 -10.27 -6.61
C SER A 103 12.86 -10.61 -8.07
N SER A 104 13.08 -11.87 -8.38
CA SER A 104 13.24 -12.33 -9.77
C SER A 104 11.89 -12.50 -10.49
N LYS A 105 10.80 -12.67 -9.73
CA LYS A 105 9.43 -12.90 -10.22
C LYS A 105 8.76 -11.65 -10.78
N VAL A 106 9.51 -10.57 -10.89
CA VAL A 106 8.99 -9.29 -11.30
C VAL A 106 9.38 -8.95 -12.71
N PRO A 107 8.37 -8.81 -13.60
CA PRO A 107 8.62 -8.24 -14.91
C PRO A 107 9.22 -6.84 -14.74
N PHE A 108 10.41 -6.64 -15.30
CA PHE A 108 11.13 -5.38 -15.30
C PHE A 108 11.50 -5.05 -16.74
N ARG A 109 11.04 -3.90 -17.24
CA ARG A 109 11.35 -3.43 -18.59
C ARG A 109 12.53 -2.48 -18.52
N GLU A 110 13.68 -2.98 -18.95
CA GLU A 110 14.90 -2.19 -19.06
C GLU A 110 14.66 -0.88 -19.82
N GLY A 111 15.21 0.22 -19.29
CA GLY A 111 15.03 1.57 -19.83
C GLY A 111 13.64 2.21 -19.62
N LYS A 112 12.68 1.52 -18.97
CA LYS A 112 11.34 2.07 -18.67
C LYS A 112 10.97 2.03 -17.21
N ASP A 113 11.25 0.91 -16.56
CA ASP A 113 10.94 0.70 -15.15
C ASP A 113 12.20 1.00 -14.30
N ALA A 114 12.01 1.38 -13.03
CA ALA A 114 13.12 1.67 -12.13
C ALA A 114 12.87 1.07 -10.73
N TRP A 115 13.95 0.56 -10.16
CA TRP A 115 14.00 0.15 -8.76
C TRP A 115 14.31 1.37 -7.91
N TRP A 116 13.37 1.77 -7.08
CA TRP A 116 13.59 2.89 -6.18
C TRP A 116 13.90 2.36 -4.79
N ILE A 117 15.03 2.77 -4.24
CA ILE A 117 15.46 2.42 -2.89
C ILE A 117 15.00 3.53 -1.95
N ILE A 118 14.32 3.16 -0.86
CA ILE A 118 14.14 4.00 0.32
C ILE A 118 15.22 3.56 1.31
N THR A 119 16.12 4.49 1.64
CA THR A 119 17.23 4.21 2.56
C THR A 119 16.72 3.98 3.98
N LYS A 120 17.40 3.15 4.77
CA LYS A 120 17.04 2.85 6.16
C LYS A 120 16.93 4.08 7.08
N ASP A 121 17.67 5.14 6.74
CA ASP A 121 17.68 6.42 7.47
C ASP A 121 16.48 7.32 7.14
N ALA A 122 15.62 6.90 6.21
CA ALA A 122 14.41 7.63 5.84
C ALA A 122 13.52 7.83 7.07
N ARG A 123 13.07 9.08 7.25
CA ARG A 123 12.12 9.43 8.31
C ARG A 123 10.71 9.37 7.76
N LEU A 124 9.85 8.60 8.42
CA LEU A 124 8.42 8.60 8.14
C LEU A 124 7.78 9.87 8.70
N GLU A 125 6.86 10.43 7.92
CA GLU A 125 6.02 11.51 8.41
C GLU A 125 5.10 10.99 9.54
N PRO A 126 4.77 11.83 10.55
CA PRO A 126 3.88 11.43 11.63
C PRO A 126 2.54 10.89 11.12
N GLY A 127 2.07 9.80 11.72
CA GLY A 127 0.86 9.09 11.28
C GLY A 127 1.13 7.97 10.27
N LEU A 128 2.37 7.80 9.78
CA LEU A 128 2.79 6.61 9.04
C LEU A 128 3.52 5.60 9.93
N ILE A 129 3.45 4.32 9.55
CA ILE A 129 4.14 3.21 10.23
C ILE A 129 4.64 2.20 9.22
N ILE A 130 5.70 1.46 9.56
CA ILE A 130 6.15 0.31 8.76
C ILE A 130 5.55 -0.95 9.36
N ALA A 131 4.89 -1.77 8.54
CA ALA A 131 4.59 -3.16 8.85
C ALA A 131 5.65 -4.04 8.17
N LYS A 132 6.38 -4.84 8.95
CA LYS A 132 7.35 -5.83 8.47
C LYS A 132 6.76 -7.22 8.63
N ASP A 133 6.70 -8.01 7.56
CA ASP A 133 6.31 -9.41 7.65
C ASP A 133 7.38 -10.19 8.43
N MET A 134 6.98 -11.06 9.36
CA MET A 134 7.92 -11.80 10.21
C MET A 134 8.74 -12.85 9.45
N PHE A 135 8.23 -13.33 8.33
CA PHE A 135 8.82 -14.42 7.56
C PHE A 135 9.14 -13.93 6.14
N PRO A 136 10.34 -14.23 5.62
CA PRO A 136 10.68 -13.91 4.25
C PRO A 136 9.84 -14.74 3.27
N ASP A 137 9.79 -14.27 2.02
CA ASP A 137 9.22 -15.03 0.93
C ASP A 137 10.13 -16.18 0.48
N ALA A 138 9.68 -16.95 -0.52
CA ALA A 138 10.42 -18.10 -1.04
C ALA A 138 11.76 -17.73 -1.71
N GLU A 139 12.04 -16.45 -1.98
CA GLU A 139 13.33 -15.96 -2.49
C GLU A 139 14.22 -15.40 -1.36
N GLY A 140 13.78 -15.49 -0.10
CA GLY A 140 14.49 -14.95 1.04
C GLY A 140 14.28 -13.46 1.28
N ASN A 141 13.40 -12.80 0.53
CA ASN A 141 13.13 -11.37 0.69
C ASN A 141 12.02 -11.14 1.73
N THR A 142 12.24 -10.20 2.64
CA THR A 142 11.22 -9.77 3.59
C THR A 142 10.32 -8.71 2.96
N HIS A 143 9.00 -8.88 3.10
CA HIS A 143 8.02 -7.87 2.71
C HIS A 143 7.87 -6.81 3.81
N TYR A 144 7.80 -5.55 3.38
CA TYR A 144 7.49 -4.40 4.20
C TYR A 144 6.30 -3.66 3.60
N SER A 145 5.59 -2.89 4.42
CA SER A 145 4.50 -2.02 3.99
C SER A 145 4.59 -0.70 4.73
N ILE A 146 4.51 0.43 4.02
CA ILE A 146 4.23 1.72 4.67
C ILE A 146 2.72 1.85 4.78
N GLU A 147 2.21 1.91 6.00
CA GLU A 147 0.77 1.95 6.33
C GLU A 147 0.41 3.22 7.09
N ALA A 148 -0.88 3.55 7.11
CA ALA A 148 -1.41 4.54 8.04
C ALA A 148 -1.41 3.98 9.46
N GLU A 149 -0.84 4.70 10.42
CA GLU A 149 -0.87 4.34 11.84
C GLU A 149 -2.21 4.67 12.50
N ILE A 150 -2.81 5.76 12.07
CA ILE A 150 -4.10 6.30 12.51
C ILE A 150 -5.01 6.47 11.30
N ASP A 151 -6.33 6.48 11.55
CA ASP A 151 -7.29 6.77 10.48
C ASP A 151 -7.06 8.20 10.00
N MET A 152 -6.95 8.42 8.69
CA MET A 152 -6.66 9.74 8.11
C MET A 152 -7.29 9.92 6.73
N PRO A 153 -7.52 11.15 6.26
CA PRO A 153 -7.94 11.42 4.89
C PRO A 153 -6.98 10.80 3.87
N VAL A 154 -7.53 10.35 2.74
CA VAL A 154 -6.74 9.77 1.64
C VAL A 154 -5.70 10.76 1.10
N SER A 155 -6.06 12.03 0.98
CA SER A 155 -5.22 13.14 0.54
C SER A 155 -4.01 13.32 1.47
N GLU A 156 -4.26 13.40 2.78
CA GLU A 156 -3.23 13.53 3.80
C GLU A 156 -2.23 12.35 3.73
N TYR A 157 -2.72 11.13 3.55
CA TYR A 157 -1.85 9.97 3.41
C TYR A 157 -0.96 10.03 2.17
N PHE A 158 -1.51 10.43 1.02
CA PHE A 158 -0.73 10.57 -0.21
C PHE A 158 0.31 11.69 -0.12
N GLU A 159 -0.01 12.79 0.55
CA GLU A 159 0.95 13.86 0.83
C GLU A 159 2.13 13.35 1.68
N LYS A 160 1.83 12.62 2.76
CA LYS A 160 2.86 12.01 3.62
C LYS A 160 3.71 10.97 2.88
N LEU A 161 3.12 10.17 2.01
CA LEU A 161 3.87 9.24 1.16
C LEU A 161 4.76 9.99 0.15
N ALA A 162 4.27 11.07 -0.44
CA ALA A 162 5.05 11.88 -1.37
C ALA A 162 6.26 12.52 -0.69
N ALA A 163 6.18 12.87 0.58
CA ALA A 163 7.31 13.39 1.36
C ALA A 163 8.49 12.41 1.43
N LEU A 164 8.26 11.10 1.29
CA LEU A 164 9.32 10.09 1.27
C LEU A 164 10.17 10.14 0.00
N LYS A 165 9.68 10.74 -1.10
CA LYS A 165 10.41 10.85 -2.37
C LYS A 165 11.80 11.48 -2.20
N LYS A 166 11.99 12.38 -1.20
CA LYS A 166 13.28 13.00 -0.87
C LYS A 166 14.36 12.03 -0.37
N TYR A 167 13.95 10.86 0.13
CA TYR A 167 14.85 9.79 0.60
C TYR A 167 15.08 8.71 -0.45
N MET A 168 14.44 8.82 -1.63
CA MET A 168 14.43 7.77 -2.63
C MET A 168 15.56 7.95 -3.62
N ARG A 169 16.17 6.83 -4.03
CA ARG A 169 17.22 6.79 -5.05
C ARG A 169 16.92 5.71 -6.06
N VAL A 170 17.28 5.94 -7.32
CA VAL A 170 17.25 4.87 -8.33
C VAL A 170 18.43 3.94 -8.06
N LYS A 171 18.18 2.63 -8.10
CA LYS A 171 19.23 1.60 -8.05
C LYS A 171 19.84 1.36 -9.42
#